data_AF-A0A3M6AWY7-F1
#
_entry.id   AF-A0A3M6AWY7-F1
#
_cell.length_a   1.000
_cell.length_b   1.000
_cell.length_c   1.000
_cell.angle_alpha   90.00
_cell.angle_beta   90.00
_cell.angle_gamma   90.00
#
_symmetry.space_group_name_H-M   'P 1'
#
loop_
_entity.id
_entity.type
_entity.pdbx_description
1 polymer ?
#
loop_
_entity_poly.entity_id
_entity_poly.type
_entity_poly.pdbx_seq_one_letter_code
_entity_poly.pdbx_strand_id
1 'polypeptide(L)'
;MHYNYVATVQHRQQVNAEKGAAAGSTLDYSKLGAGDADTDDGWFSFHNGHSLLFSDMPNPSVRPGYATIMPRLVEEYGQSKAEWMMHRLRNLNIYPSMFFLDQISSQLRIIRPLAWNKTEINSFCLGVKGESDADRENRIRQFEDFFNVSGLGTPDDLVEFREAQRGFQARLERWSDISRGYEKWVDGATPNSEAIGISPVLTGTEFTHEGLYVNQHGNWQRFLLEGLARKAAEEHSLKLREV
;
A
#
# COMPACT_ATOMS: atom_id res chain seq x y z
N MET A 1 0.67 14.47 -0.46
CA MET A 1 1.47 13.87 0.65
C MET A 1 2.90 13.67 0.15
N HIS A 2 3.92 13.78 1.00
CA HIS A 2 5.35 13.57 0.67
C HIS A 2 6.05 14.57 -0.26
N TYR A 3 5.48 15.76 -0.47
CA TYR A 3 6.08 16.79 -1.33
C TYR A 3 7.52 17.14 -0.95
N ASN A 4 7.79 17.30 0.36
CA ASN A 4 9.12 17.65 0.85
C ASN A 4 10.17 16.58 0.54
N TYR A 5 9.79 15.30 0.64
CA TYR A 5 10.67 14.19 0.28
C TYR A 5 10.98 14.20 -1.23
N VAL A 6 9.95 14.30 -2.06
CA VAL A 6 10.10 14.34 -3.52
C VAL A 6 10.97 15.51 -3.96
N ALA A 7 10.71 16.71 -3.42
CA ALA A 7 11.51 17.90 -3.70
C ALA A 7 12.98 17.74 -3.27
N THR A 8 13.23 17.11 -2.11
CA THR A 8 14.59 16.83 -1.62
C THR A 8 15.33 15.87 -2.53
N VAL A 9 14.68 14.78 -2.97
CA VAL A 9 15.26 13.80 -3.90
C VAL A 9 15.55 14.44 -5.26
N GLN A 10 14.62 15.21 -5.82
CA GLN A 10 14.80 15.93 -7.08
C GLN A 10 15.96 16.93 -7.00
N HIS A 11 16.02 17.73 -5.94
CA HIS A 11 17.12 18.67 -5.76
C HIS A 11 18.47 17.96 -5.64
N ARG A 12 18.53 16.84 -4.90
CA ARG A 12 19.75 16.02 -4.80
C ARG A 12 20.19 15.47 -6.16
N GLN A 13 19.26 15.00 -6.98
CA GLN A 13 19.56 14.54 -8.34
C GLN A 13 20.14 15.67 -9.21
N GLN A 14 19.56 16.87 -9.14
CA GLN A 14 20.07 18.06 -9.85
C GLN A 14 21.52 18.38 -9.43
N VAL A 15 21.77 18.50 -8.12
CA VAL A 15 23.11 18.79 -7.58
C VAL A 15 24.13 17.70 -7.95
N ASN A 16 23.70 16.43 -7.98
CA ASN A 16 24.57 15.33 -8.39
C ASN A 16 24.88 15.37 -9.89
N ALA A 17 23.91 15.72 -10.73
CA ALA A 17 24.10 15.88 -12.17
C ALA A 17 25.06 17.03 -12.48
N GLU A 18 24.94 18.16 -11.77
CA GLU A 18 25.89 19.28 -11.85
C GLU A 18 27.33 18.88 -11.49
N LYS A 19 27.49 17.90 -10.60
CA LYS A 19 28.79 17.34 -10.19
C LYS A 19 29.29 16.21 -11.11
N GLY A 20 28.59 15.91 -12.19
CA GLY A 20 28.96 14.87 -13.16
C GLY A 20 28.71 13.44 -12.68
N ALA A 21 27.89 13.23 -11.64
CA ALA A 21 27.48 11.89 -11.25
C ALA A 21 26.54 11.29 -12.31
N ALA A 22 26.62 9.97 -12.52
CA ALA A 22 25.79 9.28 -13.51
C ALA A 22 24.29 9.39 -13.15
N ALA A 23 23.50 9.86 -14.12
CA ALA A 23 22.04 9.89 -14.04
C ALA A 23 21.48 8.47 -13.89
N GLY A 24 20.44 8.30 -13.06
CA GLY A 24 19.74 7.02 -12.91
C GLY A 24 20.36 6.01 -11.95
N SER A 25 21.39 6.38 -11.18
CA SER A 25 21.98 5.52 -10.14
C SER A 25 21.15 5.43 -8.86
N THR A 26 20.14 6.29 -8.71
CA THR A 26 19.25 6.36 -7.55
C THR A 26 17.80 6.18 -7.97
N LEU A 27 17.01 5.66 -7.06
CA LEU A 27 15.57 5.44 -7.23
C LEU A 27 14.84 6.76 -7.54
N ASP A 28 14.01 6.75 -8.58
CA ASP A 28 13.26 7.92 -9.03
C ASP A 28 11.83 7.90 -8.47
N TYR A 29 11.54 8.89 -7.63
CA TYR A 29 10.22 9.10 -7.00
C TYR A 29 9.55 10.38 -7.47
N SER A 30 10.03 11.00 -8.55
CA SER A 30 9.45 12.24 -9.10
C SER A 30 7.96 12.08 -9.45
N LYS A 31 7.52 10.86 -9.74
CA LYS A 31 6.13 10.49 -10.06
C LYS A 31 5.34 9.91 -8.88
N LEU A 32 5.92 9.82 -7.68
CA LEU A 32 5.25 9.18 -6.55
C LEU A 32 4.03 9.99 -6.10
N GLY A 33 2.83 9.44 -6.29
CA GLY A 33 1.58 10.01 -5.77
C GLY A 33 0.87 11.03 -6.67
N ALA A 34 1.40 11.31 -7.87
CA ALA A 34 0.69 12.09 -8.89
C ALA A 34 0.14 11.13 -9.93
N GLY A 35 -1.16 10.86 -9.90
CA GLY A 35 -1.80 10.11 -10.99
C GLY A 35 -1.53 10.83 -12.29
N ASP A 36 -0.87 10.15 -13.21
CA ASP A 36 -0.69 10.63 -14.57
C ASP A 36 -1.32 9.63 -15.54
N ALA A 37 -1.80 10.12 -16.68
CA ALA A 37 -2.51 9.30 -17.64
C ALA A 37 -1.60 8.28 -18.36
N ASP A 38 -0.28 8.40 -18.19
CA ASP A 38 0.73 7.63 -18.90
C ASP A 38 1.31 6.49 -18.02
N THR A 39 0.97 6.45 -16.73
CA THR A 39 1.41 5.45 -15.77
C THR A 39 0.34 4.39 -15.61
N ASP A 40 0.71 3.13 -15.81
CA ASP A 40 -0.21 2.01 -15.61
C ASP A 40 -0.40 1.74 -14.11
N ASP A 41 -1.37 2.45 -13.55
CA ASP A 41 -1.76 2.40 -12.15
C ASP A 41 -3.01 1.54 -11.94
N GLY A 42 -3.25 1.17 -10.69
CA GLY A 42 -4.52 0.61 -10.33
C GLY A 42 -4.59 0.03 -8.95
N TRP A 43 -5.69 -0.66 -8.70
CA TRP A 43 -5.90 -1.39 -7.47
C TRP A 43 -6.83 -2.58 -7.68
N PHE A 44 -6.66 -3.54 -6.78
CA PHE A 44 -7.50 -4.72 -6.66
C PHE A 44 -8.14 -4.74 -5.29
N SER A 45 -9.42 -5.05 -5.24
CA SER A 45 -10.12 -5.46 -4.04
C SER A 45 -10.39 -6.96 -4.11
N PHE A 46 -10.26 -7.63 -2.98
CA PHE A 46 -10.55 -9.05 -2.85
C PHE A 46 -11.61 -9.27 -1.77
N HIS A 47 -12.12 -10.50 -1.70
CA HIS A 47 -12.98 -10.91 -0.60
C HIS A 47 -12.34 -10.64 0.76
N ASN A 48 -13.19 -10.50 1.78
CA ASN A 48 -12.78 -10.25 3.17
C ASN A 48 -12.02 -8.94 3.39
N GLY A 49 -12.19 -7.95 2.51
CA GLY A 49 -11.66 -6.59 2.66
C GLY A 49 -10.19 -6.45 2.27
N HIS A 50 -9.50 -7.51 1.82
CA HIS A 50 -8.12 -7.40 1.37
C HIS A 50 -8.04 -6.54 0.10
N SER A 51 -6.96 -5.81 -0.08
CA SER A 51 -6.78 -4.94 -1.24
C SER A 51 -5.32 -4.78 -1.61
N LEU A 52 -5.03 -4.51 -2.87
CA LEU A 52 -3.71 -4.17 -3.37
C LEU A 52 -3.80 -2.86 -4.14
N LEU A 53 -2.97 -1.88 -3.82
CA LEU A 53 -2.69 -0.74 -4.68
C LEU A 53 -1.42 -1.04 -5.47
N PHE A 54 -1.36 -0.68 -6.74
CA PHE A 54 -0.13 -0.77 -7.53
C PHE A 54 0.05 0.42 -8.47
N SER A 55 1.30 0.65 -8.86
CA SER A 55 1.72 1.69 -9.79
C SER A 55 3.00 1.26 -10.50
N ASP A 56 3.20 1.72 -11.73
CA ASP A 56 4.44 1.45 -12.45
C ASP A 56 5.65 2.13 -11.78
N MET A 57 6.79 1.46 -11.78
CA MET A 57 8.02 1.97 -11.19
C MET A 57 8.91 2.58 -12.28
N PRO A 58 9.33 3.86 -12.19
CA PRO A 58 10.07 4.52 -13.26
C PRO A 58 11.43 3.88 -13.61
N ASN A 59 12.17 3.38 -12.62
CA ASN A 59 13.50 2.79 -12.81
C ASN A 59 13.69 1.50 -12.00
N PRO A 60 13.04 0.38 -12.37
CA PRO A 60 13.02 -0.82 -11.53
C PRO A 60 14.38 -1.49 -11.36
N SER A 61 15.31 -1.28 -12.31
CA SER A 61 16.65 -1.88 -12.32
C SER A 61 17.52 -1.47 -11.12
N VAL A 62 17.21 -0.35 -10.44
CA VAL A 62 17.95 0.10 -9.26
C VAL A 62 17.44 -0.50 -7.95
N ARG A 63 16.39 -1.34 -7.99
CA ARG A 63 15.92 -2.04 -6.80
C ARG A 63 17.05 -2.91 -6.22
N PRO A 64 17.24 -2.90 -4.88
CA PRO A 64 18.14 -3.84 -4.24
C PRO A 64 17.80 -5.28 -4.65
N GLY A 65 18.81 -6.02 -5.11
CA GLY A 65 18.67 -7.40 -5.56
C GLY A 65 18.11 -7.58 -6.97
N TYR A 66 17.77 -6.52 -7.73
CA TYR A 66 17.17 -6.66 -9.08
C TYR A 66 17.97 -7.60 -9.99
N ALA A 67 19.30 -7.46 -10.01
CA ALA A 67 20.18 -8.26 -10.85
C ALA A 67 20.14 -9.76 -10.56
N THR A 68 19.74 -10.17 -9.35
CA THR A 68 19.65 -11.58 -8.95
C THR A 68 18.20 -12.09 -8.97
N ILE A 69 17.26 -11.26 -8.54
CA ILE A 69 15.85 -11.65 -8.39
C ILE A 69 15.12 -11.64 -9.72
N MET A 70 15.36 -10.66 -10.60
CA MET A 70 14.67 -10.60 -11.88
C MET A 70 14.94 -11.85 -12.75
N PRO A 71 16.19 -12.29 -12.98
CA PRO A 71 16.45 -13.52 -13.75
C PRO A 71 15.77 -14.76 -13.13
N ARG A 72 15.81 -14.90 -11.81
CA ARG A 72 15.14 -16.00 -11.09
C ARG A 72 13.63 -15.98 -11.32
N LEU A 73 13.00 -14.81 -11.21
CA LEU A 73 11.55 -14.69 -11.41
C LEU A 73 11.15 -14.98 -12.87
N VAL A 74 11.98 -14.59 -13.85
CA VAL A 74 11.75 -14.93 -15.26
C VAL A 74 11.81 -16.44 -15.46
N GLU A 75 12.79 -17.12 -14.87
CA GLU A 75 12.91 -18.57 -14.92
C GLU A 75 11.72 -19.30 -14.26
N GLU A 76 11.30 -18.85 -13.08
CA GLU A 76 10.25 -19.51 -12.29
C GLU A 76 8.82 -19.20 -12.79
N TYR A 77 8.57 -17.97 -13.26
CA TYR A 77 7.21 -17.47 -13.51
C TYR A 77 6.99 -16.90 -14.92
N GLY A 78 8.04 -16.83 -15.75
CA GLY A 78 8.00 -16.20 -17.07
C GLY A 78 8.09 -14.68 -17.03
N GLN A 79 8.37 -14.08 -18.19
CA GLN A 79 8.68 -12.66 -18.33
C GLN A 79 7.59 -11.75 -17.76
N SER A 80 6.34 -11.90 -18.22
CA SER A 80 5.25 -10.99 -17.87
C SER A 80 4.98 -10.93 -16.36
N LYS A 81 4.98 -12.09 -15.69
CA LYS A 81 4.76 -12.15 -14.24
C LYS A 81 5.96 -11.63 -13.46
N ALA A 82 7.19 -11.87 -13.94
CA ALA A 82 8.41 -11.33 -13.34
C ALA A 82 8.46 -9.80 -13.41
N GLU A 83 8.09 -9.22 -14.56
CA GLU A 83 8.00 -7.77 -14.75
C GLU A 83 6.93 -7.18 -13.84
N TRP A 84 5.74 -7.78 -13.78
CA TRP A 84 4.72 -7.33 -12.83
C TRP A 84 5.22 -7.38 -11.38
N MET A 85 6.03 -8.38 -11.03
CA MET A 85 6.60 -8.50 -9.69
C MET A 85 7.70 -7.50 -9.36
N MET A 86 8.51 -7.08 -10.33
CA MET A 86 9.71 -6.25 -10.07
C MET A 86 9.55 -4.80 -10.52
N HIS A 87 8.64 -4.52 -11.45
CA HIS A 87 8.46 -3.21 -12.06
C HIS A 87 7.30 -2.43 -11.46
N ARG A 88 6.66 -2.95 -10.41
CA ARG A 88 5.52 -2.29 -9.75
C ARG A 88 5.83 -1.88 -8.32
N LEU A 89 5.43 -0.67 -7.96
CA LEU A 89 5.22 -0.26 -6.57
C LEU A 89 3.91 -0.88 -6.09
N ARG A 90 3.86 -1.40 -4.86
CA ARG A 90 2.70 -2.15 -4.35
C ARG A 90 2.42 -1.89 -2.88
N ASN A 91 1.16 -1.64 -2.54
CA ASN A 91 0.68 -1.62 -1.15
C ASN A 91 -0.41 -2.68 -0.98
N LEU A 92 -0.03 -3.84 -0.45
CA LEU A 92 -0.95 -4.94 -0.16
C LEU A 92 -1.46 -4.81 1.27
N ASN A 93 -2.78 -4.68 1.43
CA ASN A 93 -3.49 -4.77 2.69
C ASN A 93 -4.03 -6.20 2.87
N ILE A 94 -3.45 -6.93 3.81
CA ILE A 94 -4.06 -8.09 4.43
C ILE A 94 -4.95 -7.58 5.58
N TYR A 95 -6.19 -7.29 5.19
CA TYR A 95 -7.23 -6.78 6.09
C TYR A 95 -7.34 -7.61 7.38
N PRO A 96 -7.47 -6.96 8.57
CA PRO A 96 -7.78 -5.55 8.75
C PRO A 96 -6.58 -4.59 8.88
N SER A 97 -5.39 -5.08 9.21
CA SER A 97 -4.37 -4.19 9.77
C SER A 97 -2.92 -4.55 9.45
N MET A 98 -2.70 -5.47 8.51
CA MET A 98 -1.37 -5.90 8.10
C MET A 98 -1.10 -5.45 6.66
N PHE A 99 -0.01 -4.73 6.45
CA PHE A 99 0.34 -4.15 5.16
C PHE A 99 1.73 -4.61 4.72
N PHE A 100 1.84 -5.09 3.48
CA PHE A 100 3.11 -5.19 2.79
C PHE A 100 3.24 -3.98 1.87
N LEU A 101 4.17 -3.11 2.18
CA LEU A 101 4.46 -1.92 1.41
C LEU A 101 5.77 -2.19 0.68
N ASP A 102 5.69 -2.32 -0.63
CA ASP A 102 6.82 -2.58 -1.51
C ASP A 102 6.93 -1.44 -2.52
N GLN A 103 7.53 -0.35 -2.06
CA GLN A 103 7.69 0.88 -2.83
C GLN A 103 9.15 1.33 -2.82
N ILE A 104 9.52 2.15 -1.82
CA ILE A 104 10.87 2.68 -1.66
C ILE A 104 11.83 1.62 -1.11
N SER A 105 11.34 0.88 -0.13
CA SER A 105 11.90 -0.37 0.38
C SER A 105 10.71 -1.30 0.65
N SER A 106 10.97 -2.59 0.76
CA SER A 106 9.97 -3.55 1.22
C SER A 106 9.84 -3.50 2.75
N GLN A 107 8.63 -3.37 3.26
CA GLN A 107 8.34 -3.44 4.69
C GLN A 107 7.03 -4.20 4.97
N LEU A 108 6.95 -4.74 6.18
CA LEU A 108 5.72 -5.17 6.81
C LEU A 108 5.32 -4.13 7.85
N ARG A 109 4.08 -3.65 7.79
CA ARG A 109 3.50 -2.73 8.76
C ARG A 109 2.27 -3.36 9.39
N ILE A 110 2.22 -3.44 10.71
CA ILE A 110 1.08 -3.94 11.47
C ILE A 110 0.51 -2.80 12.33
N ILE A 111 -0.76 -2.49 12.12
CA ILE A 111 -1.51 -1.48 12.88
C ILE A 111 -2.25 -2.17 14.02
N ARG A 112 -1.75 -2.03 15.25
CA ARG A 112 -2.39 -2.62 16.43
C ARG A 112 -3.29 -1.57 17.11
N PRO A 113 -4.61 -1.76 17.15
CA PRO A 113 -5.49 -0.86 17.90
C PRO A 113 -5.27 -1.07 19.40
N LEU A 114 -5.01 0.01 20.14
CA LEU A 114 -4.90 0.01 21.60
C LEU A 114 -6.13 0.65 22.26
N ALA A 115 -6.69 1.66 21.60
CA ALA A 115 -7.93 2.33 21.94
C ALA A 115 -8.54 2.93 20.67
N TRP A 116 -9.76 3.46 20.76
CA TRP A 116 -10.46 4.08 19.64
C TRP A 116 -9.70 5.27 19.01
N ASN A 117 -8.79 5.90 19.77
CA ASN A 117 -7.96 7.03 19.36
C ASN A 117 -6.46 6.77 19.50
N LYS A 118 -6.05 5.51 19.65
CA LYS A 118 -4.64 5.15 19.86
C LYS A 118 -4.29 3.84 19.17
N THR A 119 -3.31 3.91 18.29
CA THR A 119 -2.74 2.77 17.58
C THR A 119 -1.25 2.66 17.90
N GLU A 120 -0.76 1.42 17.93
CA GLU A 120 0.67 1.13 17.89
C GLU A 120 1.01 0.63 16.49
N ILE A 121 2.06 1.18 15.89
CA ILE A 121 2.52 0.81 14.56
C ILE A 121 3.79 -0.02 14.72
N ASN A 122 3.72 -1.29 14.32
CA ASN A 122 4.89 -2.15 14.24
C ASN A 122 5.39 -2.14 12.81
N SER A 123 6.65 -1.74 12.59
CA SER A 123 7.26 -1.63 11.27
C SER A 123 8.49 -2.52 11.18
N PHE A 124 8.56 -3.33 10.12
CA PHE A 124 9.64 -4.28 9.89
C PHE A 124 10.21 -4.08 8.49
N CYS A 125 11.50 -3.81 8.40
CA CYS A 125 12.21 -3.81 7.12
C CYS A 125 12.39 -5.25 6.64
N LEU A 126 11.82 -5.59 5.48
CA LEU A 126 11.91 -6.94 4.90
C LEU A 126 13.09 -7.01 3.94
N GLY A 127 13.73 -8.17 3.84
CA GLY A 127 14.82 -8.43 2.91
C GLY A 127 14.74 -9.80 2.28
N VAL A 128 15.42 -9.99 1.15
CA VAL A 128 15.42 -11.28 0.45
C VAL A 128 16.45 -12.22 1.10
N LYS A 129 16.05 -13.47 1.33
CA LYS A 129 16.98 -14.50 1.82
C LYS A 129 18.12 -14.68 0.82
N GLY A 130 19.36 -14.57 1.29
CA GLY A 130 20.56 -14.70 0.46
C GLY A 130 20.92 -13.46 -0.36
N GLU A 131 20.29 -12.30 -0.11
CA GLU A 131 20.73 -11.03 -0.72
C GLU A 131 22.19 -10.71 -0.35
N SER A 132 22.89 -10.01 -1.25
CA SER A 132 24.25 -9.55 -1.01
C SER A 132 24.30 -8.53 0.13
N ASP A 133 25.48 -8.34 0.74
CA ASP A 133 25.65 -7.33 1.79
C ASP A 133 25.40 -5.90 1.26
N ALA A 134 25.77 -5.63 0.00
CA ALA A 134 25.52 -4.35 -0.65
C ALA A 134 24.02 -4.08 -0.89
N ASP A 135 23.27 -5.10 -1.35
CA ASP A 135 21.82 -4.97 -1.51
C ASP A 135 21.12 -4.79 -0.15
N ARG A 136 21.56 -5.55 0.87
CA ARG A 136 21.05 -5.44 2.24
C ARG A 136 21.26 -4.04 2.80
N GLU A 137 22.48 -3.51 2.68
CA GLU A 137 22.80 -2.16 3.14
C GLU A 137 21.93 -1.13 2.43
N ASN A 138 21.87 -1.16 1.09
CA ASN A 138 21.09 -0.22 0.30
C ASN A 138 19.60 -0.23 0.72
N ARG A 139 19.00 -1.41 0.81
CA ARG A 139 17.61 -1.59 1.25
C ARG A 139 17.35 -1.04 2.65
N ILE A 140 18.26 -1.29 3.61
CA ILE A 140 18.15 -0.75 4.97
C ILE A 140 18.21 0.79 4.93
N ARG A 141 19.12 1.39 4.16
CA ARG A 141 19.20 2.85 4.01
C ARG A 141 17.95 3.45 3.37
N GLN A 142 17.42 2.82 2.33
CA GLN A 142 16.14 3.23 1.71
C GLN A 142 14.98 3.18 2.71
N PHE A 143 14.93 2.14 3.55
CA PHE A 143 13.95 2.04 4.62
C PHE A 143 14.13 3.14 5.68
N GLU A 144 15.38 3.40 6.11
CA GLU A 144 15.71 4.45 7.08
C GLU A 144 15.35 5.85 6.59
N ASP A 145 15.64 6.16 5.33
CA ASP A 145 15.41 7.47 4.72
C ASP A 145 13.92 7.83 4.64
N PHE A 146 13.04 6.84 4.43
CA PHE A 146 11.62 7.10 4.15
C PHE A 146 10.65 6.53 5.19
N PHE A 147 10.75 5.24 5.51
CA PHE A 147 9.73 4.50 6.25
C PHE A 147 10.00 4.30 7.74
N ASN A 148 11.25 4.46 8.16
CA ASN A 148 11.58 4.41 9.57
C ASN A 148 10.84 5.50 10.36
N VAL A 149 10.79 5.37 11.68
CA VAL A 149 10.09 6.31 12.58
C VAL A 149 10.58 7.75 12.40
N SER A 150 11.88 7.91 12.11
CA SER A 150 12.53 9.20 11.80
C SER A 150 12.70 9.47 10.30
N GLY A 151 12.20 8.59 9.44
CA GLY A 151 12.27 8.76 7.98
C GLY A 151 11.35 9.89 7.51
N LEU A 152 11.62 10.42 6.32
CA LEU A 152 10.95 11.62 5.80
C LEU A 152 9.47 11.40 5.45
N GLY A 153 9.02 10.16 5.23
CA GLY A 153 7.63 9.85 4.94
C GLY A 153 6.75 9.81 6.20
N THR A 154 7.26 9.22 7.28
CA THR A 154 6.52 9.01 8.53
C THR A 154 5.90 10.28 9.14
N PRO A 155 6.58 11.44 9.27
CA PRO A 155 5.97 12.62 9.87
C PRO A 155 4.80 13.17 9.05
N ASP A 156 4.86 13.10 7.71
CA ASP A 156 3.76 13.50 6.83
C ASP A 156 2.53 12.61 7.08
N ASP A 157 2.72 11.29 7.07
CA ASP A 157 1.66 10.31 7.36
C ASP A 157 1.02 10.55 8.74
N LEU A 158 1.85 10.80 9.76
CA LEU A 158 1.37 10.99 11.13
C LEU A 158 0.52 12.26 11.30
N VAL A 159 0.80 13.31 10.53
CA VAL A 159 -0.03 14.52 10.50
C VAL A 159 -1.37 14.20 9.84
N GLU A 160 -1.37 13.55 8.67
CA GLU A 160 -2.61 13.16 7.98
C GLU A 160 -3.51 12.28 8.86
N PHE A 161 -2.95 11.26 9.53
CA PHE A 161 -3.72 10.41 10.42
C PHE A 161 -4.28 11.15 11.64
N ARG A 162 -3.51 12.08 12.21
CA ARG A 162 -3.95 12.87 13.37
C ARG A 162 -5.08 13.82 12.99
N GLU A 163 -4.95 14.52 11.87
CA GLU A 163 -5.98 15.43 11.40
C GLU A 163 -7.23 14.67 10.91
N ALA A 164 -7.08 13.50 10.29
CA ALA A 164 -8.20 12.61 9.97
C ALA A 164 -8.94 12.17 11.24
N GLN A 165 -8.22 11.70 12.28
CA GLN A 165 -8.82 11.32 13.57
C GLN A 165 -9.57 12.50 14.23
N ARG A 166 -9.05 13.73 14.08
CA ARG A 166 -9.73 14.94 14.56
C ARG A 166 -10.99 15.22 13.73
N GLY A 167 -10.90 15.12 12.40
CA GLY A 167 -12.01 15.31 11.47
C GLY A 167 -13.16 14.33 11.73
N PHE A 168 -12.87 13.05 11.94
CA PHE A 168 -13.87 12.02 12.22
C PHE A 168 -14.59 12.16 13.57
N GLN A 169 -14.17 13.10 14.43
CA GLN A 169 -14.93 13.46 15.64
C GLN A 169 -16.05 14.47 15.37
N ALA A 170 -16.10 15.06 14.17
CA ALA A 170 -17.20 15.93 13.76
C ALA A 170 -18.51 15.13 13.71
N ARG A 171 -19.53 15.61 14.43
CA ARG A 171 -20.84 14.94 14.54
C ARG A 171 -21.95 15.59 13.70
N LEU A 172 -21.67 16.75 13.11
CA LEU A 172 -22.64 17.47 12.27
C LEU A 172 -22.80 16.79 10.92
N GLU A 173 -21.73 16.21 10.38
CA GLU A 173 -21.76 15.53 9.10
C GLU A 173 -22.07 14.05 9.29
N ARG A 174 -23.06 13.56 8.56
CA ARG A 174 -23.54 12.17 8.73
C ARG A 174 -22.71 11.16 7.95
N TRP A 175 -22.11 11.59 6.85
CA TRP A 175 -21.50 10.71 5.87
C TRP A 175 -20.07 11.14 5.55
N SER A 176 -19.21 10.17 5.33
CA SER A 176 -17.91 10.37 4.67
C SER A 176 -18.05 9.85 3.25
N ASP A 177 -17.80 10.72 2.27
CA ASP A 177 -17.80 10.34 0.87
C ASP A 177 -16.52 9.57 0.52
N ILE A 178 -16.68 8.45 -0.20
CA ILE A 178 -15.60 7.58 -0.71
C ILE A 178 -15.89 7.15 -2.16
N SER A 179 -16.53 8.03 -2.93
CA SER A 179 -17.03 7.74 -4.27
C SER A 179 -16.04 8.03 -5.41
N ARG A 180 -14.80 8.47 -5.11
CA ARG A 180 -13.87 8.91 -6.16
C ARG A 180 -13.54 7.79 -7.15
N GLY A 181 -13.87 8.06 -8.42
CA GLY A 181 -13.63 7.18 -9.57
C GLY A 181 -14.64 6.05 -9.73
N TYR A 182 -15.75 6.06 -8.99
CA TYR A 182 -16.80 5.03 -9.01
C TYR A 182 -17.22 4.61 -10.42
N GLU A 183 -17.35 5.58 -11.33
CA GLU A 183 -17.74 5.36 -12.73
C GLU A 183 -16.72 4.58 -13.56
N LYS A 184 -15.49 4.42 -13.06
CA LYS A 184 -14.39 3.71 -13.72
C LYS A 184 -14.02 2.40 -13.01
N TRP A 185 -14.75 1.99 -11.98
CA TRP A 185 -14.50 0.71 -11.32
C TRP A 185 -15.06 -0.42 -12.19
N VAL A 186 -14.33 -1.53 -12.24
CA VAL A 186 -14.65 -2.64 -13.13
C VAL A 186 -14.73 -3.94 -12.32
N ASP A 187 -15.82 -4.67 -12.55
CA ASP A 187 -15.99 -6.05 -12.12
C ASP A 187 -15.40 -6.97 -13.19
N GLY A 188 -14.45 -7.84 -12.82
CA GLY A 188 -13.87 -8.84 -13.71
C GLY A 188 -12.37 -8.70 -13.97
N ALA A 189 -11.90 -9.43 -14.99
CA ALA A 189 -10.49 -9.50 -15.32
C ALA A 189 -10.01 -8.22 -16.02
N THR A 190 -8.80 -7.80 -15.66
CA THR A 190 -8.01 -6.75 -16.29
C THR A 190 -6.67 -7.34 -16.75
N PRO A 191 -5.95 -6.70 -17.70
CA PRO A 191 -4.63 -7.15 -18.13
C PRO A 191 -3.67 -7.38 -16.94
N ASN A 192 -3.71 -6.49 -15.94
CA ASN A 192 -2.89 -6.62 -14.73
C ASN A 192 -3.29 -7.84 -13.86
N SER A 193 -4.57 -8.16 -13.75
CA SER A 193 -5.01 -9.37 -13.02
C SER A 193 -4.70 -10.67 -13.77
N GLU A 194 -4.80 -10.65 -15.11
CA GLU A 194 -4.51 -11.80 -15.97
C GLU A 194 -3.01 -12.13 -15.95
N ALA A 195 -2.15 -11.10 -16.02
CA ALA A 195 -0.69 -11.26 -16.00
C ALA A 195 -0.17 -12.05 -14.80
N ILE A 196 -0.88 -12.00 -13.66
CA ILE A 196 -0.50 -12.73 -12.44
C ILE A 196 -1.45 -13.86 -12.06
N GLY A 197 -2.53 -14.04 -12.81
CA GLY A 197 -3.49 -15.14 -12.64
C GLY A 197 -4.36 -15.01 -11.39
N ILE A 198 -4.88 -13.80 -11.10
CA ILE A 198 -5.76 -13.54 -9.95
C ILE A 198 -7.17 -13.13 -10.40
N SER A 199 -8.13 -13.22 -9.50
CA SER A 199 -9.52 -12.80 -9.74
C SER A 199 -9.99 -11.86 -8.62
N PRO A 200 -9.70 -10.55 -8.72
CA PRO A 200 -10.23 -9.54 -7.80
C PRO A 200 -11.76 -9.46 -7.90
N VAL A 201 -12.42 -9.01 -6.82
CA VAL A 201 -13.86 -8.76 -6.82
C VAL A 201 -14.21 -7.41 -7.42
N LEU A 202 -13.29 -6.45 -7.35
CA LEU A 202 -13.45 -5.11 -7.90
C LEU A 202 -12.07 -4.57 -8.23
N THR A 203 -11.96 -3.86 -9.35
CA THR A 203 -10.71 -3.26 -9.82
C THR A 203 -10.90 -1.80 -10.18
N GLY A 204 -9.82 -1.03 -10.15
CA GLY A 204 -9.77 0.30 -10.73
C GLY A 204 -8.44 0.55 -11.42
N THR A 205 -8.46 1.46 -12.39
CA THR A 205 -7.34 1.76 -13.30
C THR A 205 -6.54 3.00 -12.93
N GLU A 206 -6.83 3.59 -11.76
CA GLU A 206 -6.13 4.75 -11.25
C GLU A 206 -6.01 4.57 -9.73
N PHE A 207 -4.78 4.63 -9.23
CA PHE A 207 -4.46 4.45 -7.81
C PHE A 207 -5.04 5.54 -6.88
N THR A 208 -5.55 6.66 -7.42
CA THR A 208 -6.23 7.69 -6.61
C THR A 208 -7.67 7.30 -6.27
N HIS A 209 -8.29 6.38 -7.00
CA HIS A 209 -9.67 5.98 -6.76
C HIS A 209 -9.87 5.33 -5.39
N GLU A 210 -11.10 5.37 -4.89
CA GLU A 210 -11.43 5.04 -3.50
C GLU A 210 -12.16 3.71 -3.29
N GLY A 211 -12.35 2.91 -4.36
CA GLY A 211 -13.12 1.66 -4.27
C GLY A 211 -12.51 0.61 -3.34
N LEU A 212 -11.19 0.66 -3.09
CA LEU A 212 -10.54 -0.14 -2.05
C LEU A 212 -11.09 0.14 -0.64
N TYR A 213 -11.48 1.39 -0.34
CA TYR A 213 -12.09 1.75 0.94
C TYR A 213 -13.52 1.25 1.01
N VAL A 214 -14.28 1.31 -0.09
CA VAL A 214 -15.64 0.75 -0.16
C VAL A 214 -15.62 -0.75 0.18
N ASN A 215 -14.69 -1.51 -0.40
CA ASN A 215 -14.54 -2.93 -0.09
C ASN A 215 -14.19 -3.17 1.39
N GLN A 216 -13.23 -2.42 1.94
CA GLN A 216 -12.82 -2.53 3.35
C GLN A 216 -13.98 -2.19 4.31
N HIS A 217 -14.69 -1.09 4.07
CA HIS A 217 -15.80 -0.64 4.92
C HIS A 217 -17.03 -1.53 4.79
N GLY A 218 -17.34 -2.04 3.59
CA GLY A 218 -18.42 -3.00 3.39
C GLY A 218 -18.16 -4.31 4.15
N ASN A 219 -16.92 -4.79 4.12
CA ASN A 219 -16.53 -5.97 4.88
C ASN A 219 -16.56 -5.72 6.40
N TRP A 220 -16.09 -4.57 6.86
CA TRP A 220 -16.18 -4.16 8.27
C TRP A 220 -17.63 -4.10 8.77
N GLN A 221 -18.52 -3.45 8.00
CA GLN A 221 -19.94 -3.35 8.32
C GLN A 221 -20.56 -4.73 8.46
N ARG A 222 -20.30 -5.62 7.49
CA ARG A 222 -20.78 -7.00 7.52
C ARG A 222 -20.33 -7.72 8.79
N PHE A 223 -19.04 -7.68 9.12
CA PHE A 223 -18.52 -8.32 10.33
C PHE A 223 -19.14 -7.76 11.62
N LEU A 224 -19.34 -6.45 11.72
CA LEU A 224 -19.99 -5.84 12.86
C LEU A 224 -21.45 -6.26 13.00
N LEU A 225 -22.22 -6.20 11.92
CA LEU A 225 -23.64 -6.57 11.94
C LEU A 225 -23.83 -8.05 12.28
N GLU A 226 -23.04 -8.94 11.68
CA GLU A 226 -23.05 -10.36 12.01
C GLU A 226 -22.66 -10.60 13.48
N GLY A 227 -21.64 -9.89 13.99
CA GLY A 227 -21.22 -9.97 15.38
C GLY A 227 -22.31 -9.50 16.35
N LEU A 228 -22.96 -8.37 16.07
CA LEU A 228 -24.07 -7.85 16.87
C LEU A 228 -25.25 -8.82 16.87
N ALA A 229 -25.60 -9.40 15.72
CA ALA A 229 -26.67 -10.40 15.62
C ALA A 229 -26.37 -11.65 16.47
N ARG A 230 -25.13 -12.14 16.44
CA ARG A 230 -24.71 -13.27 17.30
C ARG A 230 -24.85 -12.94 18.79
N LYS A 231 -24.35 -11.78 19.23
CA LYS A 231 -24.46 -11.37 20.64
C LYS A 231 -25.92 -11.24 21.09
N ALA A 232 -26.78 -10.65 20.25
CA ALA A 232 -28.20 -10.54 20.56
C ALA A 232 -28.88 -11.92 20.70
N ALA A 233 -28.53 -12.88 19.85
CA ALA A 233 -29.05 -14.24 19.93
C ALA A 233 -28.57 -14.97 21.20
N GLU A 234 -27.29 -14.80 21.59
CA GLU A 234 -26.73 -15.34 22.82
C GLU A 234 -27.44 -14.77 24.06
N GLU A 235 -27.60 -13.45 24.14
CA GLU A 235 -28.31 -12.77 25.24
C GLU A 235 -29.79 -13.19 25.33
N HIS A 236 -30.46 -13.37 24.19
CA HIS A 236 -31.84 -13.87 24.15
C HIS A 236 -31.94 -15.35 24.60
N SER A 237 -30.94 -16.17 24.26
CA SER A 237 -30.88 -17.58 24.67
C SER A 237 -30.61 -17.75 26.18
N LEU A 238 -29.84 -16.84 26.78
CA LEU A 238 -29.60 -16.80 28.23
C LEU A 238 -30.89 -16.48 28.99
N LYS A 239 -31.67 -15.50 28.52
CA LYS A 239 -32.96 -15.13 29.13
C LYS A 239 -34.02 -16.25 29.08
N LEU A 240 -33.96 -17.13 28.08
CA LEU A 240 -34.88 -18.28 27.95
C LEU A 240 -34.51 -19.46 28.86
N ARG A 241 -33.28 -19.50 29.40
CA ARG A 241 -32.81 -20.58 30.29
C ARG A 241 -33.00 -20.27 31.78
N GLU A 242 -33.33 -19.02 32.13
CA GLU A 242 -33.57 -18.58 33.51
C GLU A 242 -35.06 -18.67 33.92
N VAL A 243 -35.90 -19.40 33.19
CA VAL A 243 -37.33 -19.61 33.49
C VAL A 243 -37.62 -21.08 33.76
#